data_AF-U5EM09-F1
#
_entry.id   AF-U5EM09-F1
#
_cell.length_a   1.000
_cell.length_b   1.000
_cell.length_c   1.000
_cell.angle_alpha   90.00
_cell.angle_beta   90.00
_cell.angle_gamma   90.00
#
_symmetry.space_group_name_H-M   'P 1'
#
loop_
_entity.id
_entity.type
_entity.pdbx_description
1 polymer ?
#
loop_
_entity_poly.entity_id
_entity_poly.type
_entity_poly.pdbx_seq_one_letter_code
_entity_poly.pdbx_strand_id
1 'polypeptide(L)'
;PIKMSEPMCKSLIKPFTKNNVLYHYLPLNSMVSYAALSINVMNPSLAIRLLPKRDVTNFLLVHTILGTTLYIYNRPHLQDLQTNKKLAFSLCGSALFSMGSVLIWAVLRSSVPRNESLATVLGITSGLVIGRLSYDYLQHVDGRVEKK
;
A
#
# COMPACT_ATOMS: atom_id res chain seq x y z
N PRO A 1 -17.13 -22.03 -8.07
CA PRO A 1 -15.94 -22.58 -7.38
C PRO A 1 -14.94 -21.46 -7.05
N ILE A 2 -15.01 -20.99 -5.80
CA ILE A 2 -14.18 -19.93 -5.24
C ILE A 2 -12.77 -20.50 -5.07
N LYS A 3 -11.80 -19.96 -5.83
CA LYS A 3 -10.39 -20.37 -5.73
C LYS A 3 -9.81 -19.74 -4.46
N MET A 4 -10.00 -20.43 -3.35
CA MET A 4 -9.50 -20.07 -2.03
C MET A 4 -7.98 -20.22 -2.01
N SER A 5 -7.30 -19.10 -1.77
CA SER A 5 -5.97 -18.97 -1.14
C SER A 5 -4.88 -19.94 -1.62
N GLU A 6 -4.13 -19.54 -2.64
CA GLU A 6 -2.75 -20.02 -2.79
C GLU A 6 -1.86 -19.35 -1.72
N PRO A 7 -0.91 -20.07 -1.10
CA PRO A 7 -0.19 -19.59 0.07
C PRO A 7 0.74 -18.43 -0.30
N MET A 8 0.57 -17.29 0.38
CA MET A 8 1.49 -16.13 0.39
C MET A 8 2.96 -16.51 0.72
N CYS A 9 3.22 -17.73 1.18
CA CYS A 9 4.51 -18.18 1.71
C CYS A 9 5.46 -18.85 0.70
N LYS A 10 5.17 -18.92 -0.61
CA LYS A 10 6.05 -19.63 -1.55
C LYS A 10 7.12 -18.79 -2.28
N SER A 11 7.30 -17.52 -1.96
CA SER A 11 8.42 -16.73 -2.51
C SER A 11 8.85 -15.58 -1.59
N LEU A 12 9.01 -15.84 -0.29
CA LEU A 12 9.44 -14.81 0.67
C LEU A 12 10.90 -14.37 0.48
N ILE A 13 11.70 -15.14 -0.26
CA ILE A 13 13.12 -14.86 -0.50
C ILE A 13 13.39 -14.97 -2.00
N LYS A 14 13.19 -13.87 -2.73
CA LYS A 14 13.68 -13.72 -4.11
C LYS A 14 15.18 -13.38 -4.07
N PRO A 15 16.00 -13.88 -5.01
CA PRO A 15 17.44 -13.62 -5.01
C PRO A 15 17.73 -12.11 -4.98
N PHE A 16 18.76 -11.71 -4.24
CA PHE A 16 19.21 -10.32 -4.09
C PHE A 16 19.79 -9.76 -5.40
N THR A 17 18.92 -9.55 -6.38
CA THR A 17 19.22 -8.83 -7.62
C THR A 17 18.67 -7.42 -7.50
N LYS A 18 19.33 -6.41 -8.11
CA LYS A 18 18.88 -5.00 -8.08
C LYS A 18 17.38 -4.85 -8.39
N ASN A 19 16.87 -5.63 -9.36
CA ASN A 19 15.45 -5.67 -9.72
C ASN A 19 14.55 -6.24 -8.61
N ASN A 20 14.97 -7.29 -7.89
CA ASN A 20 14.19 -7.85 -6.80
C ASN A 20 14.20 -6.93 -5.57
N VAL A 21 15.32 -6.27 -5.28
CA VAL A 21 15.36 -5.24 -4.22
C VAL A 21 14.39 -4.10 -4.52
N LEU A 22 14.40 -3.59 -5.75
CA LEU A 22 13.52 -2.49 -6.14
C LEU A 22 12.04 -2.88 -6.23
N TYR A 23 11.73 -4.04 -6.80
CA TYR A 23 10.35 -4.39 -7.19
C TYR A 23 9.70 -5.45 -6.30
N HIS A 24 10.42 -6.01 -5.33
CA HIS A 24 9.89 -6.98 -4.37
C HIS A 24 10.06 -6.51 -2.93
N TYR A 25 11.28 -6.15 -2.53
CA TYR A 25 11.54 -5.76 -1.14
C TYR A 25 11.07 -4.35 -0.80
N LEU A 26 11.21 -3.37 -1.70
CA LEU A 26 10.70 -2.00 -1.48
C LEU A 26 9.16 -1.95 -1.35
N PRO A 27 8.37 -2.60 -2.23
CA PRO A 27 6.91 -2.67 -2.05
C PRO A 27 6.48 -3.37 -0.74
N LEU A 28 7.23 -4.39 -0.30
CA LEU A 28 6.97 -5.04 0.99
C LEU A 28 7.25 -4.08 2.15
N ASN A 29 8.37 -3.33 2.11
CA ASN A 29 8.68 -2.31 3.11
C ASN A 29 7.66 -1.15 3.11
N SER A 30 7.12 -0.84 1.92
CA SER A 30 6.02 0.11 1.73
C SER A 30 4.73 -0.36 2.41
N MET A 31 4.40 -1.65 2.39
CA MET A 31 3.26 -2.20 3.12
C MET A 31 3.42 -2.06 4.65
N VAL A 32 4.63 -2.24 5.18
CA VAL A 32 4.92 -1.99 6.61
C VAL A 32 4.72 -0.51 6.94
N SER A 33 5.22 0.38 6.08
CA SER A 33 5.03 1.83 6.23
C SER A 33 3.55 2.23 6.17
N TYR A 34 2.79 1.62 5.28
CA TYR A 34 1.35 1.82 5.15
C TYR A 34 0.58 1.30 6.38
N ALA A 35 0.97 0.16 6.94
CA ALA A 35 0.40 -0.34 8.18
C ALA A 35 0.68 0.62 9.35
N ALA A 36 1.92 1.10 9.49
CA ALA A 36 2.28 2.10 10.50
C ALA A 36 1.50 3.42 10.31
N LEU A 37 1.28 3.85 9.06
CA LEU A 37 0.44 4.99 8.72
C LEU A 37 -1.02 4.79 9.17
N SER A 38 -1.58 3.58 9.00
CA SER A 38 -2.94 3.27 9.45
C SER A 38 -3.11 3.42 10.96
N ILE A 39 -2.11 2.96 11.72
CA ILE A 39 -2.07 3.08 13.18
C ILE A 39 -1.93 4.56 13.58
N ASN A 40 -1.08 5.31 12.86
CA ASN A 40 -0.86 6.73 13.10
C ASN A 40 -2.15 7.56 12.96
N VAL A 41 -2.95 7.29 11.92
CA VAL A 41 -4.22 8.00 11.68
C VAL A 41 -5.33 7.53 12.62
N MET A 42 -5.40 6.23 12.92
CA MET A 42 -6.43 5.67 13.80
C MET A 42 -6.23 5.96 15.29
N ASN A 43 -5.00 5.95 15.76
CA ASN A 43 -4.68 6.04 17.18
C ASN A 43 -3.53 7.02 17.38
N PRO A 44 -3.81 8.32 17.50
CA PRO A 44 -2.79 9.34 17.66
C PRO A 44 -1.98 9.17 18.95
N SER A 45 -2.53 8.52 19.99
CA SER A 45 -1.83 8.26 21.25
C SER A 45 -0.77 7.16 21.14
N LEU A 46 -1.06 6.07 20.41
CA LEU A 46 -0.05 5.06 20.03
C LEU A 46 0.94 5.64 19.02
N ALA A 47 0.48 6.49 18.12
CA ALA A 47 1.31 7.17 17.14
C ALA A 47 2.41 7.99 17.79
N ILE A 48 2.08 8.79 18.82
CA ILE A 48 3.07 9.60 19.56
C ILE A 48 4.05 8.71 20.33
N ARG A 49 3.61 7.54 20.82
CA ARG A 49 4.49 6.59 21.53
C ARG A 49 5.42 5.79 20.61
N LEU A 50 4.96 5.41 19.42
CA LEU A 50 5.74 4.64 18.44
C LEU A 50 6.55 5.54 17.50
N LEU A 51 6.05 6.74 17.20
CA LEU A 51 6.57 7.69 16.21
C LEU A 51 6.54 9.11 16.80
N PRO A 52 7.40 9.41 17.80
CA PRO A 52 7.34 10.64 18.60
C PRO A 52 7.61 11.94 17.82
N LYS A 53 8.01 11.86 16.53
CA LYS A 53 8.28 13.03 15.67
C LYS A 53 7.25 13.10 14.54
N ARG A 54 6.55 14.25 14.39
CA ARG A 54 5.58 14.51 13.30
C ARG A 54 6.16 14.30 11.89
N ASP A 55 7.47 14.50 11.73
CA ASP A 55 8.15 14.28 10.44
C ASP A 55 8.10 12.83 9.96
N VAL A 56 7.92 11.87 10.89
CA VAL A 56 7.90 10.45 10.54
C VAL A 56 6.63 10.07 9.79
N THR A 57 5.48 10.68 10.07
CA THR A 57 4.24 10.44 9.31
C THR A 57 4.38 10.90 7.86
N ASN A 58 4.97 12.08 7.64
CA ASN A 58 5.25 12.57 6.29
C ASN A 58 6.26 11.67 5.57
N PHE A 59 7.27 11.19 6.28
CA PHE A 59 8.22 10.22 5.74
C PHE A 59 7.55 8.89 5.39
N LEU A 60 6.65 8.37 6.25
CA LEU A 60 5.86 7.16 6.01
C LEU A 60 4.95 7.31 4.79
N LEU A 61 4.32 8.48 4.63
CA LEU A 61 3.51 8.81 3.45
C LEU A 61 4.36 8.81 2.19
N VAL A 62 5.48 9.54 2.19
CA VAL A 62 6.38 9.60 1.03
C VAL A 62 6.92 8.22 0.71
N HIS A 63 7.31 7.43 1.71
CA HIS A 63 7.81 6.08 1.52
C HIS A 63 6.74 5.16 0.93
N THR A 64 5.50 5.26 1.42
CA THR A 64 4.35 4.51 0.90
C THR A 64 4.08 4.88 -0.55
N ILE A 65 4.12 6.18 -0.87
CA ILE A 65 3.91 6.67 -2.24
C ILE A 65 5.04 6.17 -3.14
N LEU A 66 6.30 6.28 -2.73
CA LEU A 66 7.43 5.81 -3.53
C LEU A 66 7.37 4.30 -3.79
N GLY A 67 7.13 3.50 -2.75
CA GLY A 67 7.07 2.04 -2.89
C GLY A 67 5.87 1.57 -3.72
N THR A 68 4.71 2.19 -3.55
CA THR A 68 3.50 1.88 -4.33
C THR A 68 3.64 2.37 -5.78
N THR A 69 4.28 3.53 -6.01
CA THR A 69 4.63 4.01 -7.34
C THR A 69 5.55 3.03 -8.05
N LEU A 70 6.61 2.55 -7.39
CA LEU A 70 7.50 1.54 -7.97
C LEU A 70 6.77 0.23 -8.26
N TYR A 71 5.87 -0.18 -7.38
CA TYR A 71 5.04 -1.38 -7.57
C TYR A 71 4.16 -1.27 -8.81
N ILE A 72 3.41 -0.17 -8.93
CA ILE A 72 2.52 0.10 -10.08
C ILE A 72 3.35 0.25 -11.36
N TYR A 73 4.48 0.96 -11.30
CA TYR A 73 5.37 1.19 -12.45
C TYR A 73 5.85 -0.13 -13.09
N ASN A 74 6.05 -1.18 -12.31
CA ASN A 74 6.51 -2.45 -12.86
C ASN A 74 5.38 -3.36 -13.40
N ARG A 75 4.12 -2.91 -13.36
CA ARG A 75 2.98 -3.71 -13.82
C ARG A 75 2.93 -3.85 -15.35
N PRO A 76 2.51 -5.02 -15.86
CA PRO A 76 2.45 -5.28 -17.30
C PRO A 76 1.51 -4.34 -18.05
N HIS A 77 0.39 -3.90 -17.45
CA HIS A 77 -0.53 -2.95 -18.08
C HIS A 77 0.04 -1.56 -18.38
N LEU A 78 1.23 -1.23 -17.84
CA LEU A 78 1.91 0.04 -18.09
C LEU A 78 3.20 -0.12 -18.92
N GLN A 79 3.52 -1.33 -19.40
CA GLN A 79 4.77 -1.57 -20.14
C GLN A 79 4.75 -0.99 -21.56
N ASP A 80 3.58 -0.88 -22.19
CA ASP A 80 3.42 -0.34 -23.55
C ASP A 80 3.41 1.21 -23.59
N LEU A 81 3.48 1.86 -22.42
CA LEU A 81 3.42 3.32 -22.30
C LEU A 81 4.81 3.95 -22.30
N GLN A 82 4.91 5.16 -22.86
CA GLN A 82 6.09 6.02 -22.71
C GLN A 82 6.42 6.26 -21.24
N THR A 83 7.72 6.25 -20.91
CA THR A 83 8.28 6.38 -19.55
C THR A 83 7.67 7.53 -18.74
N ASN A 84 7.45 8.69 -19.36
CA ASN A 84 6.87 9.86 -18.68
C ASN A 84 5.41 9.62 -18.26
N LYS A 85 4.59 9.06 -19.16
CA LYS A 85 3.18 8.75 -18.87
C LYS A 85 3.08 7.61 -17.86
N LYS A 86 3.94 6.60 -18.02
CA LYS A 86 4.08 5.47 -17.11
C LYS A 86 4.36 5.93 -15.68
N LEU A 87 5.34 6.83 -15.50
CA LEU A 87 5.66 7.40 -14.19
C LEU A 87 4.49 8.24 -13.64
N ALA A 88 3.91 9.11 -14.47
CA ALA A 88 2.79 9.96 -14.05
C ALA A 88 1.56 9.14 -13.59
N PHE A 89 1.19 8.08 -14.30
CA PHE A 89 0.08 7.21 -13.93
C PHE A 89 0.38 6.41 -12.67
N SER A 90 1.61 5.90 -12.54
CA SER A 90 2.03 5.16 -11.34
C SER A 90 2.01 6.04 -10.10
N LEU A 91 2.52 7.27 -10.23
CA LEU A 91 2.53 8.25 -9.15
C LEU A 91 1.13 8.69 -8.78
N CYS A 92 0.27 8.96 -9.76
CA CYS A 92 -1.13 9.31 -9.55
C CYS A 92 -1.89 8.20 -8.83
N GLY A 93 -1.81 6.95 -9.31
CA GLY A 93 -2.45 5.80 -8.67
C GLY A 93 -1.96 5.57 -7.25
N SER A 94 -0.67 5.76 -7.01
CA SER A 94 -0.06 5.67 -5.69
C SER A 94 -0.52 6.78 -4.73
N ALA A 95 -0.64 8.02 -5.23
CA ALA A 95 -1.14 9.15 -4.46
C ALA A 95 -2.62 8.94 -4.09
N LEU A 96 -3.45 8.51 -5.05
CA LEU A 96 -4.86 8.18 -4.83
C LEU A 96 -5.03 7.06 -3.78
N PHE A 97 -4.24 5.99 -3.89
CA PHE A 97 -4.25 4.91 -2.90
C PHE A 97 -3.88 5.41 -1.50
N SER A 98 -2.78 6.16 -1.38
CA SER A 98 -2.27 6.61 -0.08
C SER A 98 -3.19 7.65 0.57
N MET A 99 -3.55 8.70 -0.15
CA MET A 99 -4.44 9.77 0.33
C MET A 99 -5.86 9.25 0.57
N GLY A 100 -6.38 8.40 -0.33
CA GLY A 100 -7.70 7.80 -0.19
C GLY A 100 -7.81 6.93 1.06
N SER A 101 -6.76 6.16 1.37
CA SER A 101 -6.69 5.37 2.61
C SER A 101 -6.71 6.25 3.85
N VAL A 102 -5.93 7.34 3.86
CA VAL A 102 -5.91 8.31 4.97
C VAL A 102 -7.29 8.95 5.17
N LEU A 103 -8.00 9.28 4.09
CA LEU A 103 -9.37 9.80 4.15
C LEU A 103 -10.35 8.80 4.76
N ILE A 104 -10.33 7.54 4.31
CA ILE A 104 -11.15 6.47 4.87
C ILE A 104 -10.86 6.32 6.37
N TRP A 105 -9.58 6.34 6.75
CA TRP A 105 -9.18 6.28 8.14
C TRP A 105 -9.62 7.51 8.94
N ALA A 106 -9.53 8.72 8.40
CA ALA A 106 -10.03 9.90 9.09
C ALA A 106 -11.54 9.79 9.39
N VAL A 107 -12.33 9.27 8.45
CA VAL A 107 -13.78 9.04 8.60
C VAL A 107 -14.09 7.90 9.58
N LEU A 108 -13.36 6.79 9.49
CA LEU A 108 -13.51 5.68 10.45
C LEU A 108 -13.18 6.16 11.86
N ARG A 109 -12.13 6.98 12.02
CA ARG A 109 -11.73 7.50 13.32
C ARG A 109 -12.77 8.44 13.92
N SER A 110 -13.40 9.29 13.12
CA SER A 110 -14.48 10.16 13.59
C SER A 110 -15.75 9.39 13.98
N SER A 111 -15.94 8.19 13.43
CA SER A 111 -17.11 7.34 13.68
C SER A 111 -16.93 6.36 14.85
N VAL A 112 -15.68 6.05 15.23
CA VAL A 112 -15.37 5.08 16.28
C VAL A 112 -15.42 5.73 17.66
N PRO A 113 -16.18 5.18 18.64
CA PRO A 113 -16.20 5.66 20.03
C PRO A 113 -14.80 5.53 20.67
N ARG A 114 -14.59 6.12 21.86
CA ARG A 114 -13.30 6.34 22.59
C ARG A 114 -12.40 5.10 22.89
N ASN A 115 -12.59 3.99 22.19
CA ASN A 115 -11.84 2.74 22.26
C ASN A 115 -10.68 2.74 21.26
N GLU A 116 -9.52 3.18 21.73
CA GLU A 116 -8.29 3.28 20.95
C GLU A 116 -7.80 1.94 20.35
N SER A 117 -8.05 0.82 21.03
CA SER A 117 -7.72 -0.54 20.55
C SER A 117 -8.58 -0.95 19.36
N LEU A 118 -9.88 -0.65 19.40
CA LEU A 118 -10.82 -0.94 18.32
C LEU A 118 -10.46 -0.13 17.07
N ALA A 119 -10.10 1.14 17.25
CA ALA A 119 -9.62 1.99 16.15
C ALA A 119 -8.37 1.40 15.48
N THR A 120 -7.38 0.94 16.24
CA THR A 120 -6.17 0.31 15.67
C THR A 120 -6.48 -0.97 14.90
N VAL A 121 -7.32 -1.86 15.45
CA VAL A 121 -7.74 -3.09 14.75
C VAL A 121 -8.49 -2.74 13.46
N LEU A 122 -9.37 -1.75 13.49
CA LEU A 122 -10.07 -1.27 12.30
C LEU A 122 -9.12 -0.64 11.28
N GLY A 123 -8.10 0.11 11.69
CA GLY A 123 -7.07 0.65 10.80
C GLY A 123 -6.30 -0.42 10.06
N ILE A 124 -5.79 -1.40 10.80
CA ILE A 124 -5.04 -2.52 10.21
C ILE A 124 -5.96 -3.34 9.29
N THR A 125 -7.17 -3.67 9.76
CA THR A 125 -8.12 -4.48 8.99
C THR A 125 -8.55 -3.76 7.71
N SER A 126 -8.95 -2.50 7.79
CA SER A 126 -9.33 -1.70 6.63
C SER A 126 -8.15 -1.48 5.68
N GLY A 127 -6.94 -1.25 6.20
CA GLY A 127 -5.72 -1.15 5.38
C GLY A 127 -5.44 -2.44 4.60
N LEU A 128 -5.57 -3.61 5.24
CA LEU A 128 -5.41 -4.89 4.55
C LEU A 128 -6.47 -5.12 3.48
N VAL A 129 -7.73 -4.74 3.75
CA VAL A 129 -8.82 -4.84 2.78
C VAL A 129 -8.58 -3.92 1.58
N ILE A 130 -8.24 -2.65 1.81
CA ILE A 130 -7.93 -1.68 0.75
C ILE A 130 -6.72 -2.16 -0.07
N GLY A 131 -5.67 -2.66 0.59
CA GLY A 131 -4.49 -3.22 -0.08
C GLY A 131 -4.82 -4.42 -0.96
N ARG A 132 -5.64 -5.37 -0.46
CA ARG A 132 -6.07 -6.54 -1.25
C ARG A 132 -6.96 -6.16 -2.43
N LEU A 133 -7.95 -5.31 -2.22
CA LEU A 133 -8.82 -4.83 -3.31
C LEU A 133 -8.01 -4.12 -4.40
N SER A 134 -7.04 -3.29 -3.99
CA SER A 134 -6.14 -2.60 -4.92
C SER A 134 -5.26 -3.58 -5.70
N TYR A 135 -4.75 -4.62 -5.02
CA TYR A 135 -3.98 -5.68 -5.66
C TYR A 135 -4.81 -6.45 -6.69
N ASP A 136 -6.01 -6.91 -6.30
CA ASP A 136 -6.93 -7.68 -7.13
C ASP A 136 -7.38 -6.85 -8.34
N TYR A 137 -7.71 -5.57 -8.13
CA TYR A 137 -8.03 -4.64 -9.22
C TYR A 137 -6.89 -4.53 -10.23
N LEU A 138 -5.66 -4.27 -9.77
CA LEU A 138 -4.51 -4.17 -10.64
C LEU A 138 -4.23 -5.50 -11.36
N GLN A 139 -4.43 -6.64 -10.71
CA GLN A 139 -4.23 -7.96 -11.31
C GLN A 139 -5.30 -8.26 -12.37
N HIS A 140 -6.54 -7.85 -12.14
CA HIS A 140 -7.63 -7.95 -13.11
C HIS A 140 -7.37 -7.10 -14.35
N VAL A 141 -6.84 -5.88 -14.17
CA VAL A 141 -6.40 -5.01 -15.28
C VAL A 141 -5.24 -5.65 -16.04
N ASP A 142 -4.22 -6.16 -15.34
CA ASP A 142 -3.10 -6.86 -15.95
C ASP A 142 -3.54 -8.06 -16.81
N GLY A 143 -4.56 -8.80 -16.37
CA GLY A 143 -5.09 -9.97 -17.08
C GLY A 143 -5.80 -9.64 -18.40
N ARG A 144 -6.13 -8.37 -18.63
CA ARG A 144 -6.77 -7.88 -19.87
C ARG A 144 -5.78 -7.36 -20.91
N VAL A 145 -4.49 -7.31 -20.58
CA VAL A 145 -3.44 -6.92 -21.51
C VAL A 145 -3.12 -8.15 -22.36
N GLU A 146 -3.35 -8.06 -23.67
CA GLU A 146 -2.90 -9.11 -24.60
C GLU A 146 -1.38 -9.28 -24.47
N LYS A 147 -0.92 -10.51 -24.24
CA LYS A 147 0.50 -10.83 -24.30
C LYS A 147 0.94 -10.71 -25.76
N LYS A 148 1.66 -9.63 -26.10
CA LYS A 148 2.43 -9.55 -27.34
C LYS A 148 3.66 -10.44 -27.25
#